data_AF-A0A9W8UXK4-F1
#
_entry.id   AF-A0A9W8UXK4-F1
#
_cell.length_a   1.000
_cell.length_b   1.000
_cell.length_c   1.000
_cell.angle_alpha   90.00
_cell.angle_beta   90.00
_cell.angle_gamma   90.00
#
_symmetry.space_group_name_H-M   'P 1'
#
loop_
_entity.id
_entity.type
_entity.pdbx_description
1 polymer ?
#
loop_
_entity_poly.entity_id
_entity_poly.type
_entity_poly.pdbx_seq_one_letter_code
_entity_poly.pdbx_strand_id
1 'polypeptide(L)'
;MATNVSNVTQFSHLTLNEGVNAFDESTDAAKAISKVLDSTLKQPGARRVYTGVEIENPSTLWLFIDWETLEHHNTYRKTADHGPILESLNPYVNFNKYLSKHVTVNPHPPEDVLDKARSPVTEVLLAFFPPDYDVAARATATRRLEEFAARALKTSPDWRGISYGWSVENDVPVKGDEDKTGSMLVAFIGWPSVEAHQKFRETQDFKDHIGLLREMPQLIKLSAFHVSCLSKEGEAAPKAEEDNHGHGHGCGEGCC
;
A
#
# COMPACT_ATOMS: atom_id res chain seq x y z
N MET A 1 -11.11 -6.63 23.05
CA MET A 1 -9.80 -5.99 22.84
C MET A 1 -9.65 -5.84 21.34
N ALA A 2 -9.70 -4.63 20.79
CA ALA A 2 -9.46 -4.44 19.36
C ALA A 2 -8.03 -4.88 19.08
N THR A 3 -7.86 -5.89 18.23
CA THR A 3 -6.55 -6.30 17.72
C THR A 3 -5.94 -5.12 16.99
N ASN A 4 -4.85 -4.56 17.52
CA ASN A 4 -4.10 -3.53 16.83
C ASN A 4 -3.44 -4.18 15.61
N VAL A 5 -3.98 -3.92 14.42
CA VAL A 5 -3.50 -4.52 13.17
C VAL A 5 -2.09 -3.98 12.91
N SER A 6 -1.11 -4.88 12.86
CA SER A 6 0.30 -4.55 12.66
C SER A 6 0.72 -4.79 11.21
N ASN A 7 1.85 -4.21 10.78
CA ASN A 7 2.40 -4.37 9.43
C ASN A 7 1.36 -4.02 8.35
N VAL A 8 0.86 -2.80 8.43
CA VAL A 8 -0.22 -2.28 7.59
C VAL A 8 0.38 -1.41 6.49
N THR A 9 -0.09 -1.58 5.27
CA THR A 9 0.14 -0.62 4.20
C THR A 9 -1.13 0.21 4.03
N GLN A 10 -1.04 1.52 4.24
CA GLN A 10 -2.07 2.46 3.81
C GLN A 10 -2.12 2.43 2.29
N PHE A 11 -3.29 2.07 1.75
CA PHE A 11 -3.62 2.05 0.34
C PHE A 11 -4.42 3.32 0.03
N SER A 12 -3.74 4.34 -0.47
CA SER A 12 -4.35 5.65 -0.72
C SER A 12 -4.01 6.21 -2.10
N HIS A 13 -4.91 7.06 -2.59
CA HIS A 13 -4.64 7.89 -3.75
C HIS A 13 -5.27 9.27 -3.63
N LEU A 14 -4.68 10.21 -4.35
CA LEU A 14 -5.19 11.57 -4.57
C LEU A 14 -5.43 11.76 -6.06
N THR A 15 -6.48 12.50 -6.41
CA THR A 15 -6.68 12.94 -7.80
C THR A 15 -5.98 14.28 -8.00
N LEU A 16 -4.95 14.32 -8.83
CA LEU A 16 -4.25 15.55 -9.24
C LEU A 16 -5.16 16.41 -10.13
N ASN A 17 -5.09 17.72 -9.94
CA ASN A 17 -5.73 18.69 -10.83
C ASN A 17 -5.04 18.68 -12.21
N GLU A 18 -5.73 19.19 -13.23
CA GLU A 18 -5.20 19.23 -14.59
C GLU A 18 -3.87 20.00 -14.66
N GLY A 19 -2.89 19.43 -15.36
CA GLY A 19 -1.55 20.02 -15.54
C GLY A 19 -0.62 19.92 -14.33
N VAL A 20 -1.08 19.37 -13.20
CA VAL A 20 -0.24 19.16 -12.02
C VAL A 20 0.72 18.00 -12.23
N ASN A 21 2.01 18.23 -12.00
CA ASN A 21 3.03 17.20 -12.00
C ASN A 21 3.56 16.97 -10.57
N ALA A 22 3.34 15.77 -10.02
CA ALA A 22 3.76 15.41 -8.67
C ALA A 22 5.28 15.15 -8.54
N PHE A 23 6.01 15.03 -9.65
CA PHE A 23 7.41 14.60 -9.67
C PHE A 23 8.37 15.65 -10.28
N ASP A 24 7.87 16.78 -10.76
CA ASP A 24 8.72 17.90 -11.16
C ASP A 24 9.05 18.77 -9.94
N GLU A 25 10.20 18.50 -9.33
CA GLU A 25 10.68 19.17 -8.10
C GLU A 25 10.81 20.70 -8.21
N SER A 26 10.82 21.25 -9.43
CA SER A 26 10.82 22.69 -9.63
C SER A 26 9.46 23.34 -9.31
N THR A 27 8.37 22.56 -9.37
CA THR A 27 6.99 23.02 -9.19
C THR A 27 6.58 23.10 -7.72
N ASP A 28 5.62 23.97 -7.42
CA ASP A 28 5.10 24.10 -6.05
C ASP A 28 4.23 22.90 -5.64
N ALA A 29 3.64 22.21 -6.61
CA ALA A 29 2.88 20.97 -6.38
C ALA A 29 3.78 19.85 -5.85
N ALA A 30 4.90 19.57 -6.53
CA ALA A 30 5.85 18.54 -6.09
C ALA A 30 6.43 18.87 -4.70
N LYS A 31 6.75 20.15 -4.43
CA LYS A 31 7.22 20.59 -3.11
C LYS A 31 6.16 20.39 -2.03
N ALA A 32 4.89 20.72 -2.30
CA ALA A 32 3.80 20.52 -1.35
C ALA A 32 3.56 19.02 -1.05
N ILE A 33 3.56 18.18 -2.09
CA ILE A 33 3.47 16.72 -1.94
C ILE A 33 4.65 16.19 -1.14
N SER A 34 5.89 16.58 -1.47
CA SER A 34 7.07 16.17 -0.70
C SER A 34 6.96 16.57 0.76
N LYS A 35 6.50 17.80 1.05
CA LYS A 35 6.32 18.28 2.43
C LYS A 35 5.32 17.43 3.22
N VAL A 36 4.21 17.01 2.59
CA VAL A 36 3.21 16.13 3.21
C VAL A 36 3.80 14.74 3.48
N LEU A 37 4.55 14.19 2.52
CA LEU A 37 5.22 12.90 2.69
C LEU A 37 6.27 12.96 3.81
N ASP A 38 7.06 14.03 3.87
CA ASP A 38 8.06 14.25 4.90
C ASP A 38 7.44 14.39 6.29
N SER A 39 6.34 15.12 6.39
CA SER A 39 5.57 15.26 7.63
C SER A 39 5.02 13.91 8.09
N THR A 40 4.52 13.11 7.15
CA THR A 40 3.95 11.78 7.43
C THR A 40 5.03 10.79 7.87
N LEU A 41 6.18 10.78 7.18
CA LEU A 41 7.29 9.88 7.47
C LEU A 41 8.05 10.21 8.76
N LYS A 42 7.82 11.39 9.36
CA LYS A 42 8.30 11.76 10.69
C LYS A 42 7.41 11.27 11.82
N GLN A 43 6.24 10.73 11.51
CA GLN A 43 5.29 10.29 12.53
C GLN A 43 5.72 8.95 13.13
N PRO A 44 5.46 8.73 14.43
CA PRO A 44 5.71 7.43 15.05
C PRO A 44 5.05 6.30 14.25
N GLY A 45 5.84 5.28 13.95
CA GLY A 45 5.39 4.09 13.26
C GLY A 45 5.23 4.21 11.74
N ALA A 46 5.43 5.39 11.13
CA ALA A 46 5.55 5.50 9.68
C ALA A 46 6.94 4.97 9.26
N ARG A 47 6.99 4.01 8.33
CA ARG A 47 8.25 3.37 7.92
C ARG A 47 8.73 3.82 6.55
N ARG A 48 7.83 3.84 5.58
CA ARG A 48 8.16 4.09 4.18
C ARG A 48 6.93 4.52 3.40
N VAL A 49 7.12 5.28 2.34
CA VAL A 49 6.10 5.52 1.32
C VAL A 49 6.62 5.10 -0.05
N TYR A 50 5.75 4.50 -0.85
CA TYR A 50 5.93 4.31 -2.29
C TYR A 50 4.96 5.22 -3.02
N THR A 51 5.50 6.11 -3.86
CA THR A 51 4.73 7.15 -4.55
C THR A 51 4.86 6.98 -6.06
N GLY A 52 3.73 6.85 -6.76
CA GLY A 52 3.68 6.69 -8.21
C GLY A 52 2.37 7.21 -8.79
N VAL A 53 2.36 7.63 -10.06
CA VAL A 53 1.10 7.86 -10.78
C VAL A 53 0.64 6.58 -11.46
N GLU A 54 -0.69 6.42 -11.56
CA GLU A 54 -1.28 5.38 -12.40
C GLU A 54 -0.92 5.63 -13.87
N ILE A 55 -0.31 4.64 -14.53
CA ILE A 55 0.15 4.77 -15.92
C ILE A 55 -1.03 4.98 -16.87
N GLU A 56 -2.13 4.25 -16.64
CA GLU A 56 -3.36 4.35 -17.43
C GLU A 56 -4.16 5.63 -17.16
N ASN A 57 -3.96 6.26 -16.00
CA ASN A 57 -4.62 7.50 -15.61
C ASN A 57 -3.67 8.39 -14.79
N PRO A 58 -2.82 9.19 -15.46
CA PRO A 58 -1.81 10.01 -14.77
C PRO A 58 -2.37 11.07 -13.80
N SER A 59 -3.69 11.29 -13.78
CA SER A 59 -4.34 12.12 -12.76
C SER A 59 -4.41 11.44 -11.38
N THR A 60 -4.18 10.14 -11.27
CA THR A 60 -4.26 9.40 -9.99
C THR A 60 -2.86 9.22 -9.42
N LEU A 61 -2.55 9.95 -8.33
CA LEU A 61 -1.32 9.78 -7.56
C LEU A 61 -1.56 8.76 -6.45
N TRP A 62 -0.89 7.62 -6.52
CA TRP A 62 -0.91 6.56 -5.53
C TRP A 62 0.17 6.78 -4.47
N LEU A 63 -0.23 6.60 -3.21
CA LEU A 63 0.62 6.63 -2.02
C LEU A 63 0.41 5.33 -1.25
N PHE A 64 1.45 4.49 -1.20
CA PHE A 64 1.44 3.27 -0.40
C PHE A 64 2.34 3.49 0.81
N ILE A 65 1.75 3.73 1.98
CA ILE A 65 2.51 4.10 3.18
C ILE A 65 2.53 2.93 4.15
N ASP A 66 3.72 2.40 4.44
CA ASP A 66 3.89 1.34 5.43
C ASP A 66 3.89 1.92 6.84
N TRP A 67 3.00 1.38 7.68
CA TRP A 67 2.84 1.70 9.09
C TRP A 67 3.11 0.47 9.95
N GLU A 68 3.77 0.64 11.09
CA GLU A 68 3.96 -0.43 12.06
C GLU A 68 2.63 -0.97 12.56
N THR A 69 1.66 -0.08 12.81
CA THR A 69 0.32 -0.44 13.23
C THR A 69 -0.72 0.51 12.65
N LEU A 70 -1.95 0.04 12.51
CA LEU A 70 -3.09 0.87 12.13
C LEU A 70 -3.29 2.03 13.12
N GLU A 71 -3.06 1.80 14.41
CA GLU A 71 -3.23 2.84 15.43
C GLU A 71 -2.22 4.00 15.28
N HIS A 72 -1.01 3.73 14.76
CA HIS A 72 -0.04 4.79 14.48
C HIS A 72 -0.58 5.79 13.43
N HIS A 73 -1.14 5.30 12.32
CA HIS A 73 -1.77 6.17 11.34
C HIS A 73 -3.01 6.89 11.90
N ASN A 74 -3.85 6.17 12.65
CA ASN A 74 -5.05 6.77 13.25
C ASN A 74 -4.70 7.87 14.26
N THR A 75 -3.61 7.71 15.00
CA THR A 75 -3.08 8.72 15.92
C THR A 75 -2.58 9.93 15.15
N TYR A 76 -1.79 9.73 14.09
CA TYR A 76 -1.33 10.84 13.24
C TYR A 76 -2.48 11.69 12.71
N ARG A 77 -3.56 11.06 12.21
CA ARG A 77 -4.75 11.75 11.70
C ARG A 77 -5.43 12.67 12.72
N LYS A 78 -5.21 12.45 14.03
CA LYS A 78 -5.78 13.24 15.12
C LYS A 78 -4.84 14.37 15.58
N THR A 79 -3.61 14.44 15.08
CA THR A 79 -2.67 15.51 15.43
C THR A 79 -3.14 16.86 14.88
N ALA A 80 -2.77 17.94 15.57
CA ALA A 80 -3.11 19.30 15.16
C ALA A 80 -2.50 19.68 13.80
N ASP A 81 -1.35 19.08 13.46
CA ASP A 81 -0.62 19.38 12.23
C ASP A 81 -1.19 18.67 10.99
N HIS A 82 -1.95 17.59 11.17
CA HIS A 82 -2.46 16.77 10.06
C HIS A 82 -3.46 17.51 9.15
N GLY A 83 -4.36 18.31 9.72
CA GLY A 83 -5.31 19.11 8.92
C GLY A 83 -4.58 20.16 8.05
N PRO A 84 -3.81 21.07 8.66
CA PRO A 84 -3.08 22.11 7.93
C PRO A 84 -2.11 21.57 6.87
N ILE A 85 -1.44 20.45 7.13
CA ILE A 85 -0.51 19.88 6.14
C ILE A 85 -1.26 19.33 4.93
N LEU A 86 -2.41 18.67 5.11
CA LEU A 86 -3.23 18.19 3.99
C LEU A 86 -3.85 19.36 3.20
N GLU A 87 -4.32 20.41 3.87
CA GLU A 87 -4.88 21.60 3.22
C GLU A 87 -3.88 22.28 2.28
N SER A 88 -2.57 22.13 2.51
CA SER A 88 -1.54 22.63 1.60
C SER A 88 -1.59 22.00 0.20
N LEU A 89 -2.28 20.87 0.04
CA LEU A 89 -2.49 20.21 -1.25
C LEU A 89 -3.73 20.71 -2.00
N ASN A 90 -4.64 21.47 -1.36
CA ASN A 90 -5.89 21.94 -1.97
C ASN A 90 -5.74 22.56 -3.38
N PRO A 91 -4.69 23.36 -3.68
CA PRO A 91 -4.51 23.91 -5.03
C PRO A 91 -4.20 22.85 -6.10
N TYR A 92 -3.68 21.69 -5.70
CA TYR A 92 -3.07 20.70 -6.60
C TYR A 92 -3.87 19.40 -6.71
N VAL A 93 -4.76 19.12 -5.75
CA VAL A 93 -5.50 17.86 -5.70
C VAL A 93 -7.00 18.09 -5.48
N ASN A 94 -7.80 17.20 -6.04
CA ASN A 94 -9.23 17.13 -5.83
C ASN A 94 -9.54 16.14 -4.70
N PHE A 95 -9.73 16.67 -3.49
CA PHE A 95 -10.11 15.89 -2.30
C PHE A 95 -11.54 15.34 -2.33
N ASN A 96 -12.36 15.61 -3.34
CA ASN A 96 -13.62 14.89 -3.50
C ASN A 96 -13.42 13.51 -4.15
N LYS A 97 -12.23 13.23 -4.68
CA LYS A 97 -11.87 11.99 -5.36
C LYS A 97 -10.56 11.43 -4.79
N TYR A 98 -10.61 11.06 -3.51
CA TYR A 98 -9.48 10.44 -2.81
C TYR A 98 -9.88 9.11 -2.19
N LEU A 99 -8.87 8.29 -1.92
CA LEU A 99 -9.01 7.05 -1.16
C LEU A 99 -7.98 7.06 -0.04
N SER A 100 -8.38 6.58 1.13
CA SER A 100 -7.44 6.22 2.19
C SER A 100 -8.01 5.03 2.96
N LYS A 101 -7.50 3.84 2.65
CA LYS A 101 -7.84 2.57 3.30
C LYS A 101 -6.56 1.84 3.68
N HIS A 102 -6.68 0.68 4.30
CA HIS A 102 -5.54 -0.11 4.74
C HIS A 102 -5.63 -1.52 4.20
N VAL A 103 -4.47 -2.09 3.92
CA VAL A 103 -4.32 -3.50 3.55
C VAL A 103 -3.25 -4.14 4.43
N THR A 104 -3.46 -5.41 4.77
CA THR A 104 -2.39 -6.26 5.28
C THR A 104 -1.94 -7.15 4.14
N VAL A 105 -0.65 -7.07 3.81
CA VAL A 105 -0.06 -7.80 2.68
C VAL A 105 1.05 -8.73 3.15
N ASN A 106 1.33 -9.75 2.35
CA ASN A 106 2.44 -10.66 2.57
C ASN A 106 3.15 -10.93 1.22
N PRO A 107 4.48 -10.75 1.12
CA PRO A 107 5.39 -10.20 2.15
C PRO A 107 5.12 -8.72 2.48
N HIS A 108 5.42 -8.33 3.74
CA HIS A 108 5.43 -6.94 4.20
C HIS A 108 6.82 -6.58 4.75
N PRO A 109 7.40 -5.42 4.40
CA PRO A 109 6.88 -4.43 3.46
C PRO A 109 6.88 -4.96 2.00
N PRO A 110 5.99 -4.48 1.12
CA PRO A 110 5.91 -4.90 -0.29
C PRO A 110 7.04 -4.32 -1.18
N GLU A 111 8.24 -4.13 -0.63
CA GLU A 111 9.33 -3.40 -1.28
C GLU A 111 9.85 -4.05 -2.57
N ASP A 112 9.84 -5.39 -2.64
CA ASP A 112 10.30 -6.13 -3.82
C ASP A 112 9.48 -5.82 -5.07
N VAL A 113 8.21 -5.47 -4.88
CA VAL A 113 7.25 -5.26 -5.96
C VAL A 113 6.86 -3.80 -6.14
N LEU A 114 6.96 -2.95 -5.11
CA LEU A 114 6.64 -1.52 -5.21
C LEU A 114 7.86 -0.61 -5.41
N ASP A 115 9.07 -1.00 -5.02
CA ASP A 115 10.25 -0.16 -5.27
C ASP A 115 10.67 -0.28 -6.74
N LYS A 116 10.68 0.83 -7.49
CA LYS A 116 11.07 0.82 -8.91
C LYS A 116 12.48 0.29 -9.17
N ALA A 117 13.38 0.31 -8.19
CA ALA A 117 14.72 -0.26 -8.33
C ALA A 117 14.69 -1.80 -8.40
N ARG A 118 13.68 -2.44 -7.79
CA ARG A 118 13.48 -3.89 -7.78
C ARG A 118 12.49 -4.32 -8.88
N SER A 119 11.37 -3.60 -8.96
CA SER A 119 10.30 -3.81 -9.94
C SER A 119 9.94 -2.47 -10.61
N PRO A 120 10.55 -2.14 -11.76
CA PRO A 120 10.34 -0.86 -12.44
C PRO A 120 8.87 -0.50 -12.70
N VAL A 121 8.03 -1.52 -12.89
CA VAL A 121 6.58 -1.40 -13.02
C VAL A 121 5.92 -2.40 -12.05
N THR A 122 4.87 -1.95 -11.39
CA THR A 122 4.00 -2.81 -10.58
C THR A 122 2.61 -2.85 -11.21
N GLU A 123 2.08 -4.04 -11.43
CA GLU A 123 0.63 -4.22 -11.60
C GLU A 123 -0.03 -4.22 -10.23
N VAL A 124 -1.01 -3.36 -10.03
CA VAL A 124 -1.90 -3.36 -8.87
C VAL A 124 -3.22 -4.01 -9.28
N LEU A 125 -3.39 -5.28 -8.91
CA LEU A 125 -4.59 -6.06 -9.15
C LEU A 125 -5.54 -5.94 -7.95
N LEU A 126 -6.78 -5.56 -8.20
CA LEU A 126 -7.83 -5.38 -7.20
C LEU A 126 -9.01 -6.32 -7.49
N ALA A 127 -9.34 -7.19 -6.54
CA ALA A 127 -10.56 -7.99 -6.55
C ALA A 127 -11.49 -7.53 -5.43
N PHE A 128 -12.69 -7.09 -5.80
CA PHE A 128 -13.71 -6.58 -4.87
C PHE A 128 -14.79 -7.62 -4.61
N PHE A 129 -15.21 -7.70 -3.35
CA PHE A 129 -16.21 -8.65 -2.84
C PHE A 129 -17.21 -7.92 -1.93
N PRO A 130 -18.37 -8.51 -1.60
CA PRO A 130 -19.33 -7.92 -0.68
C PRO A 130 -18.71 -7.49 0.67
N PRO A 131 -19.23 -6.46 1.35
CA PRO A 131 -18.71 -6.01 2.65
C PRO A 131 -18.68 -7.09 3.74
N ASP A 132 -19.61 -8.03 3.67
CA ASP A 132 -19.76 -9.15 4.60
C ASP A 132 -19.07 -10.43 4.11
N TYR A 133 -18.14 -10.32 3.15
CA TYR A 133 -17.40 -11.47 2.61
C TYR A 133 -16.63 -12.20 3.71
N ASP A 134 -17.11 -13.40 4.04
CA ASP A 134 -16.69 -14.13 5.22
C ASP A 134 -15.24 -14.65 5.12
N VAL A 135 -14.68 -15.00 6.29
CA VAL A 135 -13.27 -15.41 6.41
C VAL A 135 -12.92 -16.65 5.58
N ALA A 136 -13.84 -17.62 5.47
CA ALA A 136 -13.60 -18.84 4.68
C ALA A 136 -13.65 -18.56 3.17
N ALA A 137 -14.54 -17.66 2.74
CA ALA A 137 -14.60 -17.17 1.38
C ALA A 137 -13.32 -16.37 1.02
N ARG A 138 -12.83 -15.51 1.93
CA ARG A 138 -11.53 -14.83 1.78
C ARG A 138 -10.39 -15.82 1.58
N ALA A 139 -10.30 -16.86 2.41
CA ALA A 139 -9.28 -17.89 2.26
C ALA A 139 -9.36 -18.61 0.90
N THR A 140 -10.57 -18.85 0.40
CA THR A 140 -10.80 -19.47 -0.92
C THR A 140 -10.34 -18.55 -2.06
N ALA A 141 -10.66 -17.26 -2.01
CA ALA A 141 -10.19 -16.29 -2.98
C ALA A 141 -8.65 -16.13 -2.92
N THR A 142 -8.06 -16.06 -1.74
CA THR A 142 -6.59 -16.05 -1.57
C THR A 142 -5.95 -17.27 -2.23
N ARG A 143 -6.47 -18.48 -1.98
CA ARG A 143 -5.93 -19.71 -2.57
C ARG A 143 -5.98 -19.70 -4.10
N ARG A 144 -7.03 -19.11 -4.68
CA ARG A 144 -7.14 -18.96 -6.14
C ARG A 144 -6.11 -18.00 -6.71
N LEU A 145 -5.82 -16.89 -6.01
CA LEU A 145 -4.72 -15.99 -6.38
C LEU A 145 -3.37 -16.69 -6.28
N GLU A 146 -3.13 -17.45 -5.21
CA GLU A 146 -1.90 -18.24 -5.02
C GLU A 146 -1.72 -19.29 -6.11
N GLU A 147 -2.81 -19.97 -6.49
CA GLU A 147 -2.80 -20.94 -7.57
C GLU A 147 -2.51 -20.29 -8.93
N PHE A 148 -3.08 -19.10 -9.19
CA PHE A 148 -2.76 -18.32 -10.38
C PHE A 148 -1.27 -17.91 -10.39
N ALA A 149 -0.75 -17.45 -9.25
CA ALA A 149 0.67 -17.11 -9.13
C ALA A 149 1.57 -18.33 -9.39
N ALA A 150 1.21 -19.49 -8.84
CA ALA A 150 1.99 -20.71 -8.99
C ALA A 150 1.98 -21.28 -10.41
N ARG A 151 0.83 -21.22 -11.10
CA ARG A 151 0.63 -21.85 -12.41
C ARG A 151 0.86 -20.92 -13.60
N ALA A 152 0.72 -19.61 -13.41
CA ALA A 152 0.89 -18.62 -14.48
C ALA A 152 2.06 -17.67 -14.19
N LEU A 153 2.01 -16.87 -13.11
CA LEU A 153 3.04 -15.83 -12.89
C LEU A 153 4.46 -16.41 -12.84
N LYS A 154 4.66 -17.52 -12.12
CA LYS A 154 5.97 -18.20 -12.00
C LYS A 154 6.53 -18.75 -13.31
N THR A 155 5.72 -18.90 -14.35
CA THR A 155 6.22 -19.39 -15.65
C THR A 155 6.84 -18.27 -16.48
N SER A 156 6.56 -17.00 -16.13
CA SER A 156 7.17 -15.85 -16.80
C SER A 156 8.59 -15.59 -16.27
N PRO A 157 9.62 -15.49 -17.13
CA PRO A 157 10.96 -15.08 -16.72
C PRO A 157 11.02 -13.60 -16.30
N ASP A 158 10.01 -12.81 -16.67
CA ASP A 158 9.94 -11.38 -16.36
C ASP A 158 9.21 -11.10 -15.03
N TRP A 159 8.60 -12.10 -14.40
CA TRP A 159 7.93 -11.92 -13.12
C TRP A 159 8.94 -11.61 -12.01
N ARG A 160 8.73 -10.52 -11.26
CA ARG A 160 9.64 -10.05 -10.20
C ARG A 160 9.17 -10.33 -8.78
N GLY A 161 7.99 -10.91 -8.61
CA GLY A 161 7.42 -11.23 -7.31
C GLY A 161 5.96 -10.79 -7.17
N ILE A 162 5.36 -11.14 -6.04
CA ILE A 162 4.00 -10.75 -5.68
C ILE A 162 3.95 -10.46 -4.18
N SER A 163 3.24 -9.40 -3.79
CA SER A 163 2.78 -9.18 -2.42
C SER A 163 1.29 -8.92 -2.43
N TYR A 164 0.52 -9.63 -1.61
CA TYR A 164 -0.93 -9.58 -1.66
C TYR A 164 -1.56 -9.73 -0.29
N GLY A 165 -2.81 -9.31 -0.18
CA GLY A 165 -3.63 -9.55 0.99
C GLY A 165 -4.88 -8.69 1.01
N TRP A 166 -5.49 -8.56 2.19
CA TRP A 166 -6.85 -8.07 2.32
C TRP A 166 -6.91 -6.66 2.88
N SER A 167 -7.93 -5.92 2.47
CA SER A 167 -8.30 -4.69 3.15
C SER A 167 -8.66 -4.96 4.60
N VAL A 168 -8.25 -4.05 5.47
CA VAL A 168 -8.64 -4.05 6.88
C VAL A 168 -10.10 -3.63 7.00
N GLU A 169 -10.49 -2.60 6.25
CA GLU A 169 -11.87 -2.16 6.16
C GLU A 169 -12.68 -2.96 5.13
N ASN A 170 -14.00 -2.97 5.31
CA ASN A 170 -14.96 -3.69 4.46
C ASN A 170 -15.80 -2.77 3.56
N ASP A 171 -15.49 -1.48 3.56
CA ASP A 171 -16.18 -0.42 2.83
C ASP A 171 -15.22 0.26 1.82
N VAL A 172 -14.31 -0.51 1.20
CA VAL A 172 -13.41 0.01 0.17
C VAL A 172 -14.23 0.33 -1.09
N PRO A 173 -14.22 1.57 -1.61
CA PRO A 173 -14.91 1.91 -2.86
C PRO A 173 -14.43 1.05 -4.02
N VAL A 174 -15.38 0.54 -4.81
CA VAL A 174 -15.07 -0.28 -5.99
C VAL A 174 -14.51 0.65 -7.08
N LYS A 175 -13.27 0.43 -7.51
CA LYS A 175 -12.61 1.28 -8.52
C LYS A 175 -13.46 1.35 -9.79
N GLY A 176 -13.88 2.55 -10.17
CA GLY A 176 -14.74 2.80 -11.34
C GLY A 176 -16.23 2.44 -11.15
N ASP A 177 -16.69 2.26 -9.91
CA ASP A 177 -18.10 2.17 -9.50
C ASP A 177 -18.18 2.64 -8.03
N GLU A 178 -17.95 3.93 -7.80
CA GLU A 178 -17.77 4.52 -6.46
C GLU A 178 -19.05 4.46 -5.60
N ASP A 179 -20.21 4.19 -6.20
CA ASP A 179 -21.48 3.95 -5.51
C ASP A 179 -21.50 2.60 -4.77
N LYS A 180 -20.52 1.72 -5.03
CA LYS A 180 -20.36 0.43 -4.35
C LYS A 180 -19.11 0.42 -3.49
N THR A 181 -19.22 -0.30 -2.38
CA THR A 181 -18.11 -0.56 -1.46
C THR A 181 -18.05 -2.05 -1.11
N GLY A 182 -16.89 -2.50 -0.65
CA GLY A 182 -16.70 -3.91 -0.29
C GLY A 182 -15.37 -4.22 0.37
N SER A 183 -15.17 -5.50 0.66
CA SER A 183 -13.84 -6.03 1.00
C SER A 183 -13.00 -6.16 -0.26
N MET A 184 -11.71 -5.85 -0.16
CA MET A 184 -10.79 -5.86 -1.28
C MET A 184 -9.63 -6.83 -1.03
N LEU A 185 -9.38 -7.73 -1.98
CA LEU A 185 -8.12 -8.44 -2.11
C LEU A 185 -7.25 -7.65 -3.09
N VAL A 186 -6.08 -7.19 -2.64
CA VAL A 186 -5.08 -6.52 -3.48
C VAL A 186 -3.91 -7.45 -3.74
N ALA A 187 -3.34 -7.37 -4.93
CA ALA A 187 -2.03 -7.92 -5.24
C ALA A 187 -1.16 -6.90 -5.98
N PHE A 188 0.05 -6.68 -5.47
CA PHE A 188 1.12 -5.96 -6.12
C PHE A 188 2.02 -6.98 -6.82
N ILE A 189 2.12 -6.90 -8.15
CA ILE A 189 2.86 -7.85 -8.98
C ILE A 189 3.96 -7.09 -9.72
N GLY A 190 5.21 -7.49 -9.51
CA GLY A 190 6.38 -6.79 -10.06
C GLY A 190 6.71 -7.21 -11.50
N TRP A 191 7.02 -6.22 -12.34
CA TRP A 191 7.36 -6.36 -13.75
C TRP A 191 8.53 -5.43 -14.14
N PRO A 192 9.35 -5.79 -15.15
CA PRO A 192 10.37 -4.90 -15.69
C PRO A 192 9.79 -3.76 -16.54
N SER A 193 8.61 -3.96 -17.14
CA SER A 193 7.88 -2.94 -17.89
C SER A 193 6.41 -3.32 -18.08
N VAL A 194 5.58 -2.37 -18.52
CA VAL A 194 4.18 -2.65 -18.89
C VAL A 194 4.11 -3.65 -20.04
N GLU A 195 5.00 -3.53 -21.02
CA GLU A 195 5.07 -4.42 -22.19
C GLU A 195 5.39 -5.86 -21.79
N ALA A 196 6.23 -6.08 -20.78
CA ALA A 196 6.52 -7.41 -20.26
C ALA A 196 5.26 -8.05 -19.65
N HIS A 197 4.48 -7.30 -18.87
CA HIS A 197 3.19 -7.77 -18.38
C HIS A 197 2.22 -8.06 -19.55
N GLN A 198 2.13 -7.17 -20.55
CA GLN A 198 1.24 -7.40 -21.70
C GLN A 198 1.63 -8.68 -22.47
N LYS A 199 2.92 -8.92 -22.71
CA LYS A 199 3.41 -10.17 -23.33
C LYS A 199 3.07 -11.40 -22.49
N PHE A 200 3.22 -11.32 -21.17
CA PHE A 200 2.80 -12.40 -20.28
C PHE A 200 1.31 -12.74 -20.45
N ARG A 201 0.44 -11.74 -20.58
CA ARG A 201 -1.00 -11.97 -20.81
C ARG A 201 -1.32 -12.68 -22.12
N GLU A 202 -0.41 -12.66 -23.10
CA GLU A 202 -0.56 -13.35 -24.37
C GLU A 202 -0.15 -14.84 -24.30
N THR A 203 0.53 -15.26 -23.23
CA THR A 203 0.97 -16.64 -23.03
C THR A 203 -0.19 -17.61 -22.82
N GLN A 204 0.04 -18.88 -23.13
CA GLN A 204 -0.96 -19.92 -22.88
C GLN A 204 -1.18 -20.15 -21.39
N ASP A 205 -0.12 -20.13 -20.58
CA ASP A 205 -0.21 -20.28 -19.12
C ASP A 205 -1.11 -19.21 -18.49
N PHE A 206 -1.03 -17.95 -18.94
CA PHE A 206 -1.97 -16.93 -18.49
C PHE A 206 -3.40 -17.25 -18.91
N LYS A 207 -3.61 -17.55 -20.20
CA LYS A 207 -4.96 -17.79 -20.76
C LYS A 207 -5.67 -18.97 -20.11
N ASP A 208 -4.93 -20.03 -19.80
CA ASP A 208 -5.47 -21.24 -19.18
C ASP A 208 -5.84 -21.01 -17.71
N HIS A 209 -5.16 -20.08 -17.03
CA HIS A 209 -5.29 -19.91 -15.58
C HIS A 209 -5.99 -18.61 -15.15
N ILE A 210 -6.25 -17.65 -16.05
CA ILE A 210 -6.91 -16.38 -15.70
C ILE A 210 -8.33 -16.56 -15.12
N GLY A 211 -8.99 -17.69 -15.42
CA GLY A 211 -10.27 -18.07 -14.80
C GLY A 211 -10.18 -18.20 -13.28
N LEU A 212 -9.01 -18.53 -12.72
CA LEU A 212 -8.80 -18.57 -11.27
C LEU A 212 -9.11 -17.22 -10.61
N LEU A 213 -8.79 -16.12 -11.30
CA LEU A 213 -9.06 -14.75 -10.85
C LEU A 213 -10.47 -14.27 -11.25
N ARG A 214 -10.86 -14.47 -12.51
CA ARG A 214 -12.11 -13.92 -13.06
C ARG A 214 -13.37 -14.61 -12.55
N GLU A 215 -13.24 -15.85 -12.08
CA GLU A 215 -14.36 -16.68 -11.64
C GLU A 215 -14.31 -16.93 -10.12
N MET A 216 -13.67 -16.03 -9.36
CA MET A 216 -13.72 -16.08 -7.90
C MET A 216 -15.18 -15.97 -7.43
N PRO A 217 -15.64 -16.84 -6.52
CA PRO A 217 -17.00 -16.78 -6.01
C PRO A 217 -17.32 -15.42 -5.39
N GLN A 218 -18.47 -14.84 -5.79
CA GLN A 218 -18.98 -13.53 -5.35
C GLN A 218 -18.09 -12.34 -5.72
N LEU A 219 -17.19 -12.49 -6.70
CA LEU A 219 -16.43 -11.39 -7.26
C LEU A 219 -17.39 -10.31 -7.82
N ILE A 220 -17.33 -9.11 -7.26
CA ILE A 220 -18.07 -7.94 -7.75
C ILE A 220 -17.34 -7.34 -8.95
N LYS A 221 -16.01 -7.18 -8.82
CA LYS A 221 -15.18 -6.57 -9.85
C LYS A 221 -13.73 -7.01 -9.72
N LEU A 222 -13.09 -7.28 -10.86
CA LEU A 222 -11.65 -7.38 -10.99
C LEU A 222 -11.15 -6.17 -11.77
N SER A 223 -10.16 -5.46 -11.23
CA SER A 223 -9.53 -4.31 -11.86
C SER A 223 -8.01 -4.45 -11.77
N ALA A 224 -7.29 -3.91 -12.75
CA ALA A 224 -5.84 -3.84 -12.73
C ALA A 224 -5.40 -2.50 -13.32
N PHE A 225 -4.31 -1.96 -12.81
CA PHE A 225 -3.63 -0.78 -13.35
C PHE A 225 -2.14 -0.89 -13.02
N HIS A 226 -1.32 -0.04 -13.62
CA HIS A 226 0.12 -0.03 -13.37
C HIS A 226 0.56 1.24 -12.65
N VAL A 227 1.60 1.10 -11.84
CA VAL A 227 2.34 2.21 -11.23
C VAL A 227 3.84 1.97 -11.40
N SER A 228 4.60 3.05 -11.35
CA SER A 228 6.05 3.01 -11.14
C SER A 228 6.35 3.89 -9.94
N CYS A 229 6.75 3.29 -8.82
CA CYS A 229 6.83 4.01 -7.56
C CYS A 229 8.28 4.33 -7.15
N LEU A 230 8.49 5.58 -6.76
CA LEU A 230 9.67 5.97 -5.98
C LEU A 230 9.42 5.63 -4.52
N SER A 231 10.43 5.09 -3.84
CA SER A 231 10.38 4.83 -2.41
C SER A 231 11.07 5.96 -1.62
N LYS A 232 10.54 6.26 -0.43
CA LYS A 232 11.18 7.13 0.56
C LYS A 232 10.99 6.54 1.95
N GLU A 233 12.09 6.35 2.66
CA GLU A 233 12.09 5.83 4.03
C GLU A 233 11.83 6.94 5.04
N GLY A 234 11.15 6.59 6.12
CA GLY A 234 11.03 7.44 7.29
C GLY A 234 12.32 7.49 8.10
N GLU A 235 12.47 8.55 8.88
CA GLU A 235 13.57 8.64 9.83
C GLU A 235 13.36 7.54 10.88
N ALA A 236 14.35 6.67 11.09
CA ALA A 236 14.28 5.67 12.14
C ALA A 236 14.01 6.38 13.48
N ALA A 237 12.94 6.00 14.18
CA ALA A 237 12.68 6.53 15.51
C ALA A 237 13.94 6.36 16.37
N PRO A 238 14.38 7.38 17.12
CA PRO A 238 15.47 7.20 18.07
C PRO A 238 15.10 6.03 18.97
N LYS A 239 15.97 5.03 19.06
CA LYS A 239 15.78 3.92 19.99
C LYS A 239 15.56 4.55 21.36
N ALA A 240 14.45 4.22 22.02
CA ALA A 240 14.27 4.59 23.41
C ALA A 240 15.53 4.15 24.16
N GLU A 241 16.21 5.10 24.80
CA GLU A 241 17.26 4.76 25.75
C GLU A 241 16.62 3.81 26.77
N GLU A 242 17.08 2.56 26.81
CA GLU A 242 16.77 1.70 27.93
C GLU A 242 17.31 2.42 29.16
N ASP A 243 16.41 3.00 29.96
CA ASP A 243 16.69 3.53 31.28
C ASP A 243 17.31 2.40 32.11
N ASN A 244 18.64 2.33 32.06
CA ASN A 244 19.44 1.45 32.86
C ASN A 244 19.45 2.03 34.28
N HIS A 245 18.32 1.90 34.97
CA HIS A 245 18.23 2.08 36.42
C HIS A 245 19.00 0.95 37.08
N GLY A 246 20.33 1.11 37.10
CA GLY A 246 21.25 0.33 37.90
C GLY A 246 20.78 0.35 39.35
N HIS A 247 20.27 -0.79 39.81
CA HIS A 247 20.10 -1.08 41.22
C HIS A 247 21.48 -1.14 41.87
N GLY A 248 21.94 0.00 42.39
CA GLY A 248 23.05 0.07 43.31
C GLY A 248 22.64 -0.52 44.66
N HIS A 249 22.86 -1.83 44.85
CA HIS A 249 22.86 -2.43 46.18
C HIS A 249 24.10 -1.95 46.94
N GLY A 250 23.91 -0.93 47.79
CA GLY A 250 24.87 -0.59 48.83
C GLY A 250 24.72 -1.57 50.01
N CYS A 251 25.59 -2.58 50.06
CA CYS A 251 25.87 -3.29 51.32
C CYS A 251 27.13 -2.69 51.92
N GLY A 252 26.93 -1.82 52.90
CA GLY A 252 27.97 -1.31 53.78
C GLY A 252 27.62 -1.62 55.23
N GLU A 253 28.15 -2.73 55.73
CA GLU A 253 28.43 -3.00 57.15
C GLU A 253 29.77 -3.74 57.13
N GLY A 254 30.85 -3.35 57.80
CA GLY A 254 30.95 -2.68 59.09
C GLY A 254 31.74 -3.61 60.02
N CYS A 255 33.01 -3.27 60.26
CA CYS A 255 34.02 -4.02 61.00
C CYS A 255 33.58 -4.61 62.35
N CYS A 256 34.05 -5.83 62.65
CA CYS A 256 34.92 -6.22 63.79
C CYS A 256 34.99 -7.75 63.90
#